data_AF-A0A0N7KRE2-F1
#
_entry.id   AF-A0A0N7KRE2-F1
#
_cell.length_a   1.000
_cell.length_b   1.000
_cell.length_c   1.000
_cell.angle_alpha   90.00
_cell.angle_beta   90.00
_cell.angle_gamma   90.00
#
_symmetry.space_group_name_H-M   'P 1'
#
loop_
_entity.id
_entity.type
_entity.pdbx_description
1 polymer ?
#
loop_
_entity_poly.entity_id
_entity_poly.type
_entity_poly.pdbx_seq_one_letter_code
_entity_poly.pdbx_strand_id
1 'polypeptide(L)'
;AGTAEVWGGHLGSRKMQHLQRLIYSTNAKVIFISETKSSKVTASDLIHHFHVANSHVVPADQASGGLWLMWDEDMDLTIVQSSVNYILAYGVYKNSGPIFNLLCIYGDP
;
A
#
# COMPACT_ATOMS: atom_id res chain seq x y z
N ALA A 1 -25.37 -1.43 -13.71
CA ALA A 1 -25.38 0.03 -13.44
C ALA A 1 -24.39 0.26 -12.29
N GLY A 2 -23.32 1.04 -12.37
CA GLY A 2 -22.73 1.90 -13.40
C GLY A 2 -21.44 2.46 -12.78
N THR A 3 -20.42 2.70 -13.61
CA THR A 3 -19.14 3.39 -13.34
C THR A 3 -18.18 2.75 -12.34
N ALA A 4 -17.43 1.74 -12.80
CA ALA A 4 -16.03 1.54 -12.40
C ALA A 4 -15.15 2.31 -13.40
N GLU A 5 -15.13 3.64 -13.29
CA GLU A 5 -14.35 4.50 -14.19
C GLU A 5 -13.89 5.77 -13.45
N VAL A 6 -13.03 5.59 -12.44
CA VAL A 6 -12.22 6.69 -11.87
C VAL A 6 -10.80 6.19 -11.63
N TRP A 7 -10.19 5.60 -12.66
CA TRP A 7 -8.82 5.10 -12.59
C TRP A 7 -8.03 5.70 -13.74
N GLY A 8 -7.30 6.78 -13.50
CA GLY A 8 -6.44 7.26 -14.59
C GLY A 8 -5.53 8.43 -14.30
N GLY A 9 -5.89 9.34 -13.39
CA GLY A 9 -5.13 10.58 -13.25
C GLY A 9 -3.68 10.40 -12.79
N HIS A 10 -3.40 9.44 -11.89
CA HIS A 10 -2.07 9.30 -11.26
C HIS A 10 -1.46 7.90 -11.41
N LEU A 11 -2.24 6.84 -11.22
CA LEU A 11 -1.76 5.45 -11.32
C LEU A 11 -1.43 5.01 -12.76
N GLY A 12 -2.02 5.65 -13.78
CA GLY A 12 -1.70 5.35 -15.19
C GLY A 12 -0.35 5.87 -15.67
N SER A 13 0.36 6.68 -14.87
CA SER A 13 1.59 7.35 -15.27
C SER A 13 2.77 6.38 -15.50
N ARG A 14 3.74 6.78 -16.33
CA ARG A 14 4.97 5.98 -16.56
C ARG A 14 5.72 5.66 -15.26
N LYS A 15 5.70 6.59 -14.30
CA LYS A 15 6.31 6.40 -12.97
C LYS A 15 5.65 5.22 -12.24
N MET A 16 4.31 5.14 -12.27
CA MET A 16 3.55 4.08 -11.62
C MET A 16 3.68 2.75 -12.36
N GLN A 17 3.72 2.76 -13.69
CA GLN A 17 4.05 1.55 -14.47
C GLN A 17 5.45 1.00 -14.14
N HIS A 18 6.43 1.88 -13.93
CA HIS A 18 7.76 1.46 -13.49
C HIS A 18 7.72 0.86 -12.08
N LEU A 19 7.02 1.52 -11.14
CA LEU A 19 6.82 1.00 -9.79
C LEU A 19 6.12 -0.37 -9.80
N GLN A 20 5.12 -0.57 -10.66
CA GLN A 20 4.42 -1.84 -10.81
C GLN A 20 5.38 -2.96 -11.24
N ARG A 21 6.26 -2.69 -12.22
CA ARG A 21 7.28 -3.66 -12.64
C ARG A 21 8.28 -3.96 -11.54
N LEU A 22 8.68 -2.94 -10.78
CA LEU A 22 9.59 -3.13 -9.65
C LEU A 22 8.96 -4.05 -8.59
N ILE A 23 7.74 -3.74 -8.16
CA ILE A 23 6.98 -4.57 -7.22
C ILE A 23 6.92 -6.02 -7.71
N TYR A 24 6.49 -6.23 -8.96
CA TYR A 24 6.41 -7.57 -9.55
C TYR A 24 7.76 -8.30 -9.54
N SER A 25 8.85 -7.61 -9.89
CA SER A 25 10.20 -8.22 -9.97
C SER A 25 10.77 -8.63 -8.61
N THR A 26 10.33 -8.00 -7.51
CA THR A 26 10.85 -8.28 -6.16
C THR A 26 10.19 -9.49 -5.50
N ASN A 27 9.01 -9.91 -5.99
CA ASN A 27 8.18 -10.92 -5.34
C ASN A 27 7.96 -10.65 -3.83
N ALA A 28 7.86 -9.37 -3.47
CA ALA A 28 7.71 -8.93 -2.09
C ALA A 28 6.32 -9.29 -1.53
N LYS A 29 6.30 -9.88 -0.33
CA LYS A 29 5.08 -10.29 0.38
C LYS A 29 4.34 -9.14 1.05
N VAL A 30 5.12 -8.15 1.52
CA VAL A 30 4.63 -6.92 2.13
C VAL A 30 5.39 -5.76 1.50
N ILE A 31 4.68 -4.72 1.09
CA ILE A 31 5.22 -3.55 0.42
C ILE A 31 4.73 -2.31 1.16
N PHE A 32 5.67 -1.49 1.61
CA PHE A 32 5.39 -0.19 2.20
C PHE A 32 5.93 0.92 1.30
N ILE A 33 5.11 1.94 1.04
CA ILE A 33 5.47 3.12 0.26
C ILE A 33 5.05 4.36 1.04
N SER A 34 6.02 5.22 1.34
CA SER A 34 5.78 6.55 1.90
C SER A 34 5.81 7.63 0.81
N GLU A 35 5.39 8.84 1.15
CA GLU A 35 5.47 10.01 0.25
C GLU A 35 4.74 9.82 -1.08
N THR A 36 3.56 9.23 -0.99
CA THR A 36 2.72 8.96 -2.16
C THR A 36 2.10 10.22 -2.72
N LYS A 37 1.99 11.28 -1.90
CA LYS A 37 1.48 12.62 -2.25
C LYS A 37 0.12 12.56 -2.95
N SER A 38 -0.69 11.58 -2.55
CA SER A 38 -2.02 11.33 -3.09
C SER A 38 -3.02 11.20 -1.96
N SER A 39 -4.05 12.04 -2.00
CA SER A 39 -5.22 11.97 -1.13
C SER A 39 -6.40 11.21 -1.76
N LYS A 40 -6.27 10.81 -3.04
CA LYS A 40 -7.37 10.24 -3.83
C LYS A 40 -7.26 8.73 -4.08
N VAL A 41 -6.07 8.16 -3.94
CA VAL A 41 -5.85 6.72 -4.17
C VAL A 41 -6.48 5.95 -3.02
N THR A 42 -7.32 4.98 -3.36
CA THR A 42 -8.00 4.09 -2.41
C THR A 42 -7.28 2.75 -2.29
N ALA A 43 -7.64 1.94 -1.28
CA ALA A 43 -7.14 0.58 -1.15
C ALA A 43 -7.49 -0.29 -2.38
N SER A 44 -8.71 -0.16 -2.90
CA SER A 44 -9.12 -0.85 -4.12
C SER A 44 -8.30 -0.42 -5.33
N ASP A 45 -7.90 0.87 -5.40
CA ASP A 45 -7.02 1.38 -6.45
C ASP A 45 -5.66 0.67 -6.48
N LEU A 46 -5.09 0.43 -5.30
CA LEU A 46 -3.83 -0.29 -5.18
C LEU A 46 -3.97 -1.77 -5.52
N ILE A 47 -5.04 -2.42 -5.05
CA ILE A 47 -5.31 -3.84 -5.26
C ILE A 47 -5.34 -4.17 -6.76
N HIS A 48 -6.17 -3.50 -7.56
CA HIS A 48 -6.22 -3.86 -8.99
C HIS A 48 -5.03 -3.32 -9.79
N HIS A 49 -4.38 -2.24 -9.38
CA HIS A 49 -3.23 -1.70 -10.13
C HIS A 49 -1.97 -2.55 -9.93
N PHE A 50 -1.69 -2.93 -8.69
CA PHE A 50 -0.48 -3.68 -8.33
C PHE A 50 -0.69 -5.19 -8.22
N HIS A 51 -1.92 -5.68 -8.40
CA HIS A 51 -2.27 -7.10 -8.29
C HIS A 51 -1.88 -7.71 -6.93
N VAL A 52 -2.12 -6.94 -5.86
CA VAL A 52 -1.91 -7.38 -4.47
C VAL A 52 -3.23 -7.88 -3.87
N ALA A 53 -3.17 -8.69 -2.81
CA ALA A 53 -4.38 -9.26 -2.21
C ALA A 53 -5.16 -8.24 -1.38
N ASN A 54 -4.46 -7.38 -0.64
CA ASN A 54 -5.08 -6.37 0.21
C ASN A 54 -4.14 -5.18 0.41
N SER A 55 -4.68 -4.06 0.90
CA SER A 55 -3.91 -2.86 1.18
C SER A 55 -4.55 -1.96 2.23
N HIS A 56 -3.74 -1.08 2.80
CA HIS A 56 -4.14 0.00 3.70
C HIS A 56 -3.56 1.32 3.18
N VAL A 57 -4.38 2.36 3.19
CA VAL A 57 -3.99 3.70 2.72
C VAL A 57 -4.17 4.70 3.84
N VAL A 58 -3.08 5.42 4.14
CA VAL A 58 -3.14 6.70 4.84
C VAL A 58 -3.06 7.79 3.77
N PRO A 59 -4.12 8.58 3.53
CA PRO A 59 -4.08 9.62 2.50
C PRO A 59 -3.06 10.69 2.85
N ALA A 60 -2.48 11.32 1.83
CA ALA A 60 -1.65 12.49 2.02
C ALA A 60 -2.45 13.67 2.60
N ASP A 61 -1.79 14.46 3.46
CA ASP A 61 -2.33 15.76 3.88
C ASP A 61 -1.82 16.83 2.91
N GLN A 62 -2.75 17.35 2.10
CA GLN A 62 -2.47 18.30 1.02
C GLN A 62 -1.38 17.81 0.06
N ALA A 63 -0.18 18.40 0.14
CA ALA A 63 0.94 18.16 -0.77
C ALA A 63 2.04 17.27 -0.18
N SER A 64 1.88 16.77 1.06
CA SER A 64 2.91 16.03 1.78
C SER A 64 2.38 14.70 2.35
N GLY A 65 3.28 13.73 2.43
CA GLY A 65 3.03 12.45 3.07
C GLY A 65 2.20 11.51 2.21
N GLY A 66 1.35 10.75 2.89
CA GLY A 66 0.56 9.65 2.34
C GLY A 66 1.36 8.35 2.33
N LEU A 67 0.75 7.30 2.91
CA LEU A 67 1.39 6.01 3.15
C LEU A 67 0.53 4.90 2.53
N TRP A 68 1.16 3.98 1.82
CA TRP A 68 0.54 2.76 1.34
C TRP A 68 1.21 1.56 1.99
N LEU A 69 0.41 0.64 2.50
CA LEU A 69 0.83 -0.70 2.88
C LEU A 69 0.04 -1.69 2.03
N MET A 70 0.74 -2.59 1.35
CA MET A 70 0.15 -3.58 0.46
C MET A 70 0.73 -4.95 0.81
N TRP A 71 -0.06 -6.00 0.65
CA TRP A 71 0.41 -7.36 0.89
C TRP A 71 -0.30 -8.37 0.00
N ASP A 72 0.40 -9.48 -0.25
CA ASP A 72 -0.11 -10.56 -1.07
C ASP A 72 -0.90 -11.59 -0.25
N GLU A 73 -1.34 -12.64 -0.94
CA GLU A 73 -2.21 -13.66 -0.38
C GLU A 73 -1.54 -14.55 0.67
N ASP A 74 -0.21 -14.61 0.72
CA ASP A 74 0.53 -15.38 1.72
C ASP A 74 0.57 -14.68 3.08
N MET A 75 0.24 -13.40 3.11
CA MET A 75 0.26 -12.57 4.31
C MET A 75 -1.16 -12.28 4.82
N ASP A 76 -1.32 -12.28 6.13
CA ASP A 76 -2.46 -11.67 6.80
C ASP A 76 -1.97 -10.54 7.70
N LEU A 77 -2.23 -9.30 7.31
CA LEU A 77 -1.90 -8.12 8.09
C LEU A 77 -3.17 -7.53 8.67
N THR A 78 -3.16 -7.29 9.98
CA THR A 78 -4.21 -6.53 10.65
C THR A 78 -3.63 -5.23 11.16
N ILE A 79 -4.24 -4.13 10.73
CA ILE A 79 -3.85 -2.79 11.14
C ILE A 79 -4.29 -2.57 12.60
N VAL A 80 -3.33 -2.29 13.46
CA VAL A 80 -3.57 -1.93 14.87
C VAL A 80 -3.81 -0.44 14.99
N GLN A 81 -2.97 0.36 14.32
CA GLN A 81 -3.06 1.82 14.34
C GLN A 81 -2.36 2.41 13.12
N SER A 82 -2.84 3.56 12.64
CA SER A 82 -2.14 4.32 11.61
C SER A 82 -2.28 5.82 11.84
N SER A 83 -1.25 6.56 11.45
CA SER A 83 -1.23 8.03 11.39
C SER A 83 -0.49 8.47 10.13
N VAL A 84 -0.38 9.79 9.90
CA VAL A 84 0.41 10.34 8.80
C VAL A 84 1.91 9.97 8.88
N ASN A 85 2.40 9.60 10.07
CA ASN A 85 3.80 9.26 10.30
C ASN A 85 4.08 7.76 10.43
N TYR A 86 3.06 6.91 10.58
CA TYR A 86 3.30 5.48 10.70
C TYR A 86 2.09 4.60 10.42
N ILE A 87 2.37 3.33 10.16
CA ILE A 87 1.39 2.23 10.19
C ILE A 87 1.93 1.16 11.13
N LEU A 88 1.16 0.81 12.15
CA LEU A 88 1.41 -0.30 13.05
C LEU A 88 0.42 -1.43 12.71
N ALA A 89 0.95 -2.61 12.45
CA ALA A 89 0.19 -3.81 12.14
C ALA A 89 0.77 -5.03 12.85
N TYR A 90 -0.05 -6.05 13.07
CA TYR A 90 0.46 -7.41 13.30
C TYR A 90 0.30 -8.21 12.02
N GLY A 91 1.31 -9.03 11.71
CA GLY A 91 1.36 -9.86 10.52
C GLY A 91 1.47 -11.33 10.85
N VAL A 92 0.76 -12.15 10.09
CA VAL A 92 0.89 -13.61 10.07
C VAL A 92 1.33 -14.03 8.69
N TYR A 93 2.43 -14.77 8.58
CA TYR A 93 2.76 -15.46 7.34
C TYR A 93 2.02 -16.81 7.30
N LYS A 94 1.02 -16.92 6.44
CA LYS A 94 0.01 -18.00 6.47
C LYS A 94 0.62 -19.40 6.29
N ASN A 95 1.72 -19.50 5.55
CA ASN A 95 2.32 -20.80 5.20
C ASN A 95 3.04 -21.47 6.37
N SER A 96 3.62 -20.70 7.31
CA SER A 96 4.31 -21.29 8.48
C SER A 96 3.80 -20.80 9.82
N GLY A 97 2.96 -19.77 9.86
CA GLY A 97 2.36 -19.21 11.07
C GLY A 97 3.18 -18.22 11.90
N PRO A 98 4.44 -17.80 11.60
CA PRO A 98 5.10 -16.74 12.36
C PRO A 98 4.23 -15.50 12.46
N ILE A 99 4.11 -15.00 13.67
CA ILE A 99 3.44 -13.75 14.01
C ILE A 99 4.51 -12.71 14.31
N PHE A 100 4.38 -11.52 13.74
CA PHE A 100 5.29 -10.41 13.99
C PHE A 100 4.56 -9.09 14.06
N ASN A 101 5.16 -8.11 14.74
CA ASN A 101 4.73 -6.73 14.67
C ASN A 101 5.47 -6.04 13.53
N LEU A 102 4.73 -5.29 12.73
CA LEU A 102 5.23 -4.44 11.66
C LEU A 102 4.96 -2.99 12.01
N LEU A 103 6.04 -2.20 12.09
CA LEU A 103 5.96 -0.76 12.23
C LEU A 103 6.62 -0.10 11.02
N CYS A 104 5.82 0.49 10.16
CA CYS A 104 6.28 1.30 9.03
C CYS A 104 6.28 2.76 9.46
N ILE A 105 7.44 3.43 9.43
CA ILE A 105 7.59 4.81 9.92
C ILE A 105 7.94 5.73 8.76
N TYR A 106 7.38 6.93 8.80
CA TYR A 106 7.71 8.08 7.98
C TYR A 106 7.81 9.31 8.90
N GLY A 107 9.05 9.74 9.15
CA GLY A 107 9.38 10.88 10.00
C GLY A 107 10.06 11.99 9.21
N ASP A 108 10.44 13.06 9.93
CA ASP A 108 11.20 14.16 9.34
C ASP A 108 12.55 13.67 8.77
N PRO A 109 13.05 14.29 7.67
CA PRO A 109 14.31 13.91 7.02
C PRO A 109 15.56 13.98 7.89
#